data_AF-A0A964RPT1-F1
#
_entry.id   AF-A0A964RPT1-F1
#
_cell.length_a   1.000
_cell.length_b   1.000
_cell.length_c   1.000
_cell.angle_alpha   90.00
_cell.angle_beta   90.00
_cell.angle_gamma   90.00
#
_symmetry.space_group_name_H-M   'P 1'
#
loop_
_entity.id
_entity.type
_entity.pdbx_description
1 polymer ?
#
loop_
_entity_poly.entity_id
_entity_poly.type
_entity_poly.pdbx_seq_one_letter_code
_entity_poly.pdbx_strand_id
1 'polypeptide(L)' 'MIISASRRTDILAFYSEWFINRLKEGFIYTKNPMNPKQISKIKLNPKSPLLIGELLQEDKIIDRKITSLRNIQVSLF' A
#
# COMPACT_ATOMS: atom_id res chain seq x y z
N MET A 1 10.44 8.74 1.64
CA MET A 1 9.15 8.08 1.98
C MET A 1 9.06 6.77 1.20
N ILE A 2 9.00 5.62 1.86
CA ILE A 2 8.88 4.31 1.21
C ILE A 2 7.42 3.88 1.32
N ILE A 3 6.71 3.81 0.19
CA ILE A 3 5.33 3.33 0.14
C ILE A 3 5.39 1.82 -0.14
N SER A 4 5.07 1.00 0.87
CA SER A 4 4.99 -0.46 0.71
C SER A 4 3.64 -0.85 0.11
N ALA A 5 3.45 -0.63 -1.19
CA ALA A 5 2.29 -1.12 -1.92
C ALA A 5 2.51 -2.58 -2.33
N SER A 6 1.92 -3.51 -1.56
CA SER A 6 2.11 -4.97 -1.62
C SER A 6 3.45 -5.48 -1.07
N ARG A 7 3.38 -6.51 -0.22
CA ARG A 7 4.56 -7.25 0.27
C ARG A 7 5.26 -8.07 -0.82
N ARG A 8 4.59 -8.26 -1.96
CA ARG A 8 5.16 -8.78 -3.21
C ARG A 8 5.11 -7.67 -4.25
N THR A 9 6.20 -7.43 -4.97
CA THR A 9 6.37 -6.30 -5.89
C THR A 9 5.41 -6.29 -7.10
N ASP A 10 4.50 -7.25 -7.19
CA ASP A 10 3.63 -7.52 -8.34
C ASP A 10 2.73 -6.35 -8.73
N ILE A 11 2.16 -5.61 -7.77
CA ILE A 11 1.27 -4.47 -8.08
C ILE A 11 2.04 -3.36 -8.82
N LEU A 12 3.25 -3.06 -8.38
CA LEU A 12 4.07 -2.03 -9.03
C LEU A 12 4.72 -2.56 -10.31
N ALA A 13 5.02 -3.85 -10.42
CA ALA A 13 5.62 -4.44 -11.61
C ALA A 13 4.62 -4.56 -12.78
N PHE A 14 3.39 -4.99 -12.51
CA PHE A 14 2.40 -5.30 -13.55
C PHE A 14 1.23 -4.30 -13.65
N TYR A 15 1.01 -3.48 -12.62
CA TYR A 15 -0.13 -2.56 -12.52
C TYR A 15 0.27 -1.14 -12.12
N SER A 16 1.50 -0.72 -12.44
CA SER A 16 2.03 0.61 -12.11
C SER A 16 1.14 1.74 -12.64
N GLU A 17 0.68 1.65 -13.89
CA GLU A 17 -0.17 2.67 -14.50
C GLU A 17 -1.50 2.83 -13.75
N TRP A 18 -2.17 1.71 -13.46
CA TRP A 18 -3.38 1.71 -12.64
C TRP A 18 -3.12 2.36 -11.27
N PHE A 19 -2.03 1.98 -10.61
CA PHE A 19 -1.67 2.51 -9.28
C PHE A 19 -1.43 4.02 -9.31
N ILE A 20 -0.68 4.52 -10.30
CA ILE A 20 -0.43 5.96 -10.48
C ILE A 20 -1.73 6.71 -10.72
N ASN A 21 -2.66 6.16 -11.50
CA ASN A 21 -3.96 6.78 -11.74
C ASN A 21 -4.79 6.86 -10.45
N ARG A 22 -4.73 5.83 -9.58
CA ARG A 22 -5.37 5.89 -8.26
C ARG A 22 -4.75 6.95 -7.34
N LEU A 23 -3.43 7.13 -7.39
CA LEU A 23 -2.75 8.19 -6.64
C LEU A 23 -3.22 9.58 -7.09
N LYS A 24 -3.35 9.81 -8.40
CA LYS A 24 -3.87 11.08 -8.96
C LYS A 24 -5.32 11.33 -8.57
N GLU A 25 -6.15 10.29 -8.54
CA GLU A 25 -7.56 10.38 -8.13
C GLU A 25 -7.75 10.54 -6.62
N GLY A 26 -6.76 10.17 -5.80
CA GLY A 26 -6.79 10.34 -4.35
C GLY A 26 -7.69 9.34 -3.62
N PHE A 27 -8.09 8.23 -4.24
CA PHE A 27 -8.82 7.14 -3.58
C PHE A 27 -8.62 5.80 -4.28
N ILE A 28 -8.90 4.72 -3.54
CA ILE A 28 -8.99 3.35 -4.07
C ILE A 28 -10.27 2.67 -3.61
N TYR A 29 -10.67 1.62 -4.33
CA TYR A 29 -11.68 0.69 -3.87
C TYR A 29 -11.01 -0.61 -3.43
N THR A 30 -11.46 -1.16 -2.31
CA THR A 30 -11.04 -2.48 -1.83
C THR A 30 -12.26 -3.37 -1.65
N LYS A 31 -12.11 -4.67 -1.93
CA LYS A 31 -13.12 -5.69 -1.65
C LYS A 31 -12.79 -6.37 -0.35
N ASN A 32 -13.79 -6.60 0.50
CA ASN A 32 -13.61 -7.42 1.68
C ASN A 32 -13.32 -8.88 1.25
N PRO A 33 -12.19 -9.49 1.64
CA PRO A 33 -11.85 -10.86 1.26
C PRO A 33 -12.87 -11.90 1.73
N MET A 34 -13.51 -11.65 2.88
CA MET A 34 -14.50 -12.56 3.48
C MET A 34 -15.92 -12.32 2.96
N ASN A 35 -16.21 -11.11 2.43
CA ASN A 35 -17.49 -10.78 1.82
C ASN A 35 -17.28 -9.95 0.54
N PRO A 36 -17.09 -10.59 -0.62
CA PRO A 36 -16.74 -9.90 -1.87
C PRO A 36 -17.79 -8.89 -2.38
N LYS A 37 -19.04 -8.98 -1.91
CA LYS A 37 -20.10 -8.00 -2.24
C LYS A 37 -19.88 -6.66 -1.52
N GLN A 38 -19.12 -6.67 -0.43
CA GLN A 38 -18.79 -5.46 0.31
C GLN A 38 -17.55 -4.80 -0.32
N ILE A 39 -17.77 -3.59 -0.84
CA ILE A 39 -16.73 -2.75 -1.45
C ILE A 39 -16.59 -1.49 -0.62
N SER A 40 -15.37 -1.19 -0.18
CA SER A 40 -15.06 0.01 0.59
C SER A 40 -14.26 0.99 -0.26
N LYS A 41 -14.65 2.28 -0.22
CA LYS A 41 -13.88 3.38 -0.79
C LYS A 41 -12.92 3.90 0.26
N ILE A 42 -11.63 3.89 -0.03
CA ILE A 42 -10.57 4.38 0.85
C ILE A 42 -9.98 5.64 0.23
N LYS A 43 -9.99 6.76 0.95
CA LYS A 43 -9.29 7.98 0.54
C LYS A 43 -7.79 7.82 0.78
N LEU A 44 -6.99 8.32 -0.16
CA LEU A 44 -5.55 8.43 -0.04
C LEU A 44 -5.21 9.82 0.48
N ASN A 45 -4.35 9.88 1.49
CA ASN A 45 -3.83 11.13 2.01
C ASN A 45 -2.33 11.23 1.67
N PRO A 46 -1.92 12.05 0.69
CA PRO A 46 -0.52 12.19 0.29
C PRO A 46 0.35 12.83 1.37
N LYS A 47 -0.25 13.45 2.39
CA LYS A 47 0.43 14.00 3.56
C LYS A 47 0.55 13.01 4.72
N SER A 48 -0.22 11.92 4.70
CA SER A 48 -0.11 10.87 5.72
C SER A 48 1.15 10.04 5.45
N PRO A 49 1.95 9.73 6.49
CA PRO A 49 3.12 8.86 6.34
C PRO A 49 2.73 7.44 5.87
N LEU A 50 1.48 7.03 6.06
CA LEU A 50 0.96 5.72 5.67
C LEU A 50 0.29 5.71 4.29
N LEU A 51 0.06 6.88 3.66
CA LEU A 51 -0.78 7.10 2.47
C LEU A 51 -2.26 6.72 2.65
N ILE A 52 -2.55 5.63 3.35
CA ILE A 52 -3.88 5.12 3.67
C ILE A 52 -4.03 5.12 5.19
N GLY A 53 -5.08 5.77 5.68
CA GLY A 53 -5.31 5.93 7.11
C GLY A 53 -4.44 7.02 7.73
N GLU A 54 -4.77 7.37 8.97
CA GLU A 54 -4.04 8.33 9.78
C GLU A 54 -3.66 7.66 11.09
N LEU A 55 -2.51 8.07 11.64
CA LEU A 55 -2.10 7.63 12.97
C LEU A 55 -2.94 8.37 14.00
N LEU A 56 -3.62 7.61 14.85
CA LEU A 56 -4.39 8.13 15.97
C LEU A 56 -3.51 8.16 17.23
N GLN A 57 -3.94 8.91 18.24
CA GLN A 57 -3.14 9.11 19.46
C GLN A 57 -2.98 7.81 20.27
N GLU A 58 -3.95 6.90 20.14
CA GLU A 58 -3.98 5.58 20.75
C GLU A 58 -3.14 4.53 20.02
N ASP A 59 -2.61 4.83 18.82
CA ASP A 59 -1.84 3.86 18.05
C ASP A 59 -0.47 3.59 18.70
N LYS A 60 -0.17 2.29 18.87
CA LYS A 60 1.14 1.86 19.36
C LYS A 60 2.15 1.75 18.21
N ILE A 61 3.13 2.65 18.21
CA ILE A 61 4.26 2.60 17.27
C ILE A 61 5.28 1.56 17.78
N ILE A 62 5.66 0.62 16.91
CA ILE A 62 6.66 -0.40 17.21
C ILE A 62 7.77 -0.30 16.17
N ASP A 63 8.97 0.07 16.61
CA ASP A 63 10.15 0.05 15.76
C ASP A 63 10.59 -1.38 15.50
N ARG A 64 10.80 -1.70 14.22
CA ARG A 64 11.30 -3.00 13.78
C ARG A 64 12.43 -2.79 12.80
N LYS A 65 13.52 -3.54 12.99
CA LYS A 65 14.59 -3.63 12.00
C LYS A 65 14.04 -4.36 10.77
N ILE A 66 13.88 -3.63 9.67
CA ILE A 66 13.44 -4.18 8.38
C ILE A 66 14.63 -4.16 7.43
N THR A 67 14.89 -5.28 6.75
CA THR A 67 15.90 -5.36 5.69
C THR A 67 15.19 -5.44 4.34
N SER A 68 15.67 -4.69 3.35
CA SER A 68 15.12 -4.78 1.99
C SER A 68 15.49 -6.13 1.38
N LEU A 69 14.51 -6.84 0.83
CA LEU A 69 14.72 -8.06 0.04
C LEU A 69 14.87 -7.78 -1.46
N ARG A 70 15.02 -6.51 -1.86
CA ARG A 70 15.05 -6.09 -3.28
C ARG A 70 16.05 -6.91 -4.10
N ASN A 71 17.31 -6.97 -3.68
CA ASN A 71 18.36 -7.62 -4.47
C ASN A 71 18.11 -9.12 -4.62
N ILE A 72 17.62 -9.78 -3.57
CA ILE A 72 17.25 -11.20 -3.58
C ILE A 72 16.07 -11.42 -4.54
N GLN A 73 15.06 -10.55 -4.53
CA GLN A 73 13.92 -10.66 -5.43
C GLN A 73 14.30 -10.40 -6.90
N VAL A 74 15.20 -9.44 -7.15
CA VAL A 74 15.70 -9.16 -8.50
C VAL A 74 16.51 -10.33 -9.05
N SER A 75 17.30 -11.03 -8.23
CA SER A 75 18.09 -12.19 -8.68
C SER A 75 17.27 -13.44 -9.03
N LEU A 76 15.95 -13.44 -8.79
CA LEU A 76 15.08 -14.56 -9.16
C LEU A 76 14.62 -14.52 -10.63
N PHE A 77 14.99 -13.48 -11.38
CA PHE A 77 14.69 -13.27 -12.80
C PHE A 77 15.99 -13.09 -13.59
#